data_AF-A0A4P7ZWP6-F1
#
_entry.id   AF-A0A4P7ZWP6-F1
#
_cell.length_a   1.000
_cell.length_b   1.000
_cell.length_c   1.000
_cell.angle_alpha   90.00
_cell.angle_beta   90.00
_cell.angle_gamma   90.00
#
_symmetry.space_group_name_H-M   'P 1'
#
loop_
_entity.id
_entity.type
_entity.pdbx_description
1 polymer ?
#
loop_
_entity_poly.entity_id
_entity_poly.type
_entity_poly.pdbx_seq_one_letter_code
_entity_poly.pdbx_strand_id
1 'polypeptide(L)'
;MRRLCLLGGSALLLSGSTGLPPAFATTGRVAAEAGSPSLDLAIRSVEPSLESAEPSDELPIKPAAPVLPIATPPQQPRVKSVSKGQASWYGPGFYGNRTANGEVFRPGTLTAAHRTLPFGTKVRVTNLGNGRSAIVRINDRGPFHGNRVIDLAHGAANNLGLISSGIANVKLEVLQP
;
A
#
# COMPACT_ATOMS: atom_id res chain seq x y z
N MET A 1 -7.76 -16.15 -51.09
CA MET A 1 -9.21 -16.16 -51.35
C MET A 1 -9.87 -15.13 -50.44
N ARG A 2 -10.26 -13.99 -51.01
CA ARG A 2 -10.89 -12.86 -50.31
C ARG A 2 -12.40 -13.08 -50.26
N ARG A 3 -13.03 -12.89 -49.09
CA ARG A 3 -14.49 -12.71 -49.01
C ARG A 3 -14.79 -11.35 -48.39
N LEU A 4 -15.47 -10.55 -49.20
CA LEU A 4 -16.00 -9.22 -48.99
C LEU A 4 -17.53 -9.36 -49.02
N CYS A 5 -18.24 -8.87 -48.00
CA CYS A 5 -19.67 -8.56 -48.02
C CYS A 5 -19.91 -7.54 -46.88
N LEU A 6 -19.98 -6.23 -47.16
CA LEU A 6 -21.17 -5.43 -47.52
C LEU A 6 -22.18 -5.22 -46.36
N LEU A 7 -22.02 -4.04 -45.75
CA LEU A 7 -23.01 -3.01 -45.41
C LEU A 7 -24.53 -3.37 -45.43
N GLY A 8 -25.17 -3.08 -44.30
CA GLY A 8 -26.55 -2.60 -44.13
C GLY A 8 -26.65 -2.06 -42.69
N GLY A 9 -27.17 -0.87 -42.36
CA GLY A 9 -28.13 0.00 -43.03
C GLY A 9 -29.34 0.17 -42.10
N SER A 10 -29.65 1.42 -41.73
CA SER A 10 -30.90 1.89 -41.08
C SER A 10 -31.09 1.59 -39.59
N ALA A 11 -31.75 2.41 -38.75
CA ALA A 11 -32.37 3.72 -38.92
C ALA A 11 -32.57 4.40 -37.55
N LEU A 12 -32.66 5.72 -37.64
CA LEU A 12 -33.00 6.75 -36.66
C LEU A 12 -34.42 6.59 -36.07
N LEU A 13 -34.61 6.75 -34.75
CA LEU A 13 -35.83 7.36 -34.17
C LEU A 13 -35.50 8.12 -32.87
N LEU A 14 -35.89 9.39 -32.87
CA LEU A 14 -35.96 10.32 -31.74
C LEU A 14 -37.05 9.87 -30.74
N SER A 15 -36.90 10.20 -29.44
CA SER A 15 -37.79 11.14 -28.72
C SER A 15 -37.65 11.03 -27.18
N GLY A 16 -37.84 12.15 -26.48
CA GLY A 16 -38.18 12.23 -25.05
C GLY A 16 -37.10 12.82 -24.14
N SER A 17 -36.83 14.13 -24.08
CA SER A 17 -37.55 15.22 -23.37
C SER A 17 -37.63 15.12 -21.84
N THR A 18 -36.82 15.99 -21.21
CA THR A 18 -37.10 16.84 -20.03
C THR A 18 -37.48 16.21 -18.68
N GLY A 19 -36.56 16.35 -17.70
CA GLY A 19 -36.85 16.25 -16.27
C GLY A 19 -35.86 17.08 -15.46
N LEU A 20 -36.28 18.29 -15.09
CA LEU A 20 -35.57 19.29 -14.27
C LEU A 20 -35.24 18.76 -12.85
N PRO A 21 -34.14 19.19 -12.21
CA PRO A 21 -33.85 18.89 -10.81
C PRO A 21 -34.57 19.85 -9.84
N PRO A 22 -35.02 19.41 -8.66
CA PRO A 22 -35.28 20.34 -7.55
C PRO A 22 -33.99 20.65 -6.79
N ALA A 23 -33.60 21.92 -6.85
CA ALA A 23 -32.71 22.56 -5.90
C ALA A 23 -33.50 22.91 -4.63
N PHE A 24 -33.00 22.53 -3.45
CA PHE A 24 -33.35 23.17 -2.20
C PHE A 24 -32.07 23.58 -1.50
N ALA A 25 -31.93 24.90 -1.35
CA ALA A 25 -30.89 25.56 -0.60
C ALA A 25 -31.34 25.79 0.85
N THR A 26 -30.33 25.99 1.72
CA THR A 26 -30.33 26.82 2.95
C THR A 26 -31.28 26.39 4.08
N THR A 27 -30.85 26.19 5.33
CA THR A 27 -30.23 27.16 6.22
C THR A 27 -29.82 26.41 7.49
N GLY A 28 -28.65 26.70 8.05
CA GLY A 28 -28.28 26.19 9.37
C GLY A 28 -26.83 26.43 9.79
N ARG A 29 -26.27 27.60 9.47
CA ARG A 29 -24.99 28.07 10.03
C ARG A 29 -25.33 28.86 11.29
N VAL A 30 -25.11 28.27 12.47
CA VAL A 30 -25.14 29.00 13.74
C VAL A 30 -23.73 29.42 14.09
N ALA A 31 -23.56 30.74 14.10
CA ALA A 31 -22.72 31.59 14.92
C ALA A 31 -21.29 31.15 15.28
N ALA A 32 -20.36 31.98 14.81
CA ALA A 32 -19.11 32.29 15.49
C ALA A 32 -19.35 33.37 16.55
N GLU A 33 -18.64 33.31 17.68
CA GLU A 33 -18.01 34.43 18.41
C GLU A 33 -17.25 33.79 19.60
N ALA A 34 -15.91 33.79 19.62
CA ALA A 34 -15.02 34.90 20.01
C ALA A 34 -15.17 35.29 21.48
N GLY A 35 -14.11 35.06 22.26
CA GLY A 35 -14.05 35.48 23.66
C GLY A 35 -12.92 34.83 24.45
N SER A 36 -11.66 35.12 24.09
CA SER A 36 -10.57 35.05 25.07
C SER A 36 -10.53 36.38 25.83
N PRO A 37 -10.35 36.36 27.16
CA PRO A 37 -9.21 37.08 27.71
C PRO A 37 -8.49 36.31 28.83
N SER A 38 -7.24 36.00 28.52
CA SER A 38 -6.00 36.29 29.25
C SER A 38 -6.03 36.58 30.78
N LEU A 39 -5.04 35.94 31.42
CA LEU A 39 -4.29 36.29 32.65
C LEU A 39 -4.93 35.96 34.00
N ASP A 40 -4.34 35.00 34.73
CA ASP A 40 -3.61 35.42 35.93
C ASP A 40 -2.56 34.38 36.39
N LEU A 41 -1.55 34.93 37.05
CA LEU A 41 -0.23 34.41 37.37
C LEU A 41 -0.29 33.69 38.73
N ALA A 42 0.11 32.42 38.79
CA ALA A 42 0.35 31.77 40.09
C ALA A 42 1.51 30.78 40.00
N ILE A 43 2.71 31.34 39.98
CA ILE A 43 3.96 30.64 40.30
C ILE A 43 3.86 30.26 41.77
N ARG A 44 3.73 28.96 42.07
CA ARG A 44 3.95 28.44 43.42
C ARG A 44 5.24 27.64 43.42
N SER A 45 6.31 28.35 43.78
CA SER A 45 7.54 27.76 44.29
C SER A 45 7.21 26.92 45.52
N VAL A 46 7.51 25.62 45.46
CA VAL A 46 7.73 24.82 46.65
C VAL A 46 9.13 24.25 46.51
N GLU A 47 9.96 24.70 47.44
CA GLU A 47 11.38 24.42 47.54
C GLU A 47 11.68 22.94 47.86
N PRO A 48 12.91 22.49 47.54
CA PRO A 48 13.33 21.11 47.68
C PRO A 48 13.68 20.82 49.15
N SER A 49 13.17 19.72 49.70
CA SER A 49 13.64 19.20 50.99
C SER A 49 14.23 17.82 50.79
N LEU A 50 15.55 17.87 50.77
CA LEU A 50 16.54 16.87 51.14
C LEU A 50 15.96 15.80 52.10
N GLU A 51 15.82 14.57 51.62
CA GLU A 51 15.78 13.40 52.50
C GLU A 51 17.09 12.63 52.31
N SER A 52 17.74 12.40 53.43
CA SER A 52 19.10 11.92 53.56
C SER A 52 19.23 10.43 53.22
N ALA A 53 20.18 10.14 52.34
CA ALA A 53 21.21 9.10 52.46
C ALA A 53 21.11 8.02 53.58
N GLU A 54 21.05 6.76 53.11
CA GLU A 54 21.70 5.51 53.59
C GLU A 54 21.18 4.79 54.87
N PRO A 55 21.26 3.42 55.00
CA PRO A 55 22.23 2.53 54.32
C PRO A 55 21.73 1.18 53.76
N SER A 56 22.44 0.74 52.71
CA SER A 56 23.07 -0.58 52.54
C SER A 56 22.34 -1.85 53.03
N ASP A 57 21.49 -2.42 52.17
CA ASP A 57 21.38 -3.88 52.08
C ASP A 57 22.03 -4.34 50.76
N GLU A 58 23.32 -4.64 50.88
CA GLU A 58 24.13 -5.24 49.82
C GLU A 58 23.65 -6.69 49.61
N LEU A 59 22.68 -6.86 48.71
CA LEU A 59 22.31 -8.18 48.24
C LEU A 59 23.53 -8.75 47.48
N PRO A 60 23.96 -9.99 47.78
CA PRO A 60 25.16 -10.56 47.22
C PRO A 60 25.09 -10.55 45.70
N ILE A 61 26.06 -9.91 45.05
CA ILE A 61 26.19 -9.85 43.61
C ILE A 61 26.43 -11.27 43.10
N LYS A 62 25.34 -11.96 42.76
CA LYS A 62 25.35 -13.24 42.05
C LYS A 62 26.21 -13.05 40.79
N PRO A 63 27.16 -13.94 40.48
CA PRO A 63 28.07 -13.76 39.35
C PRO A 63 27.29 -13.43 38.09
N ALA A 64 27.71 -12.36 37.40
CA ALA A 64 27.10 -11.87 36.19
C ALA A 64 26.83 -13.03 35.23
N ALA A 65 25.55 -13.22 34.88
CA ALA A 65 25.15 -14.17 33.87
C ALA A 65 25.99 -13.93 32.60
N PRO A 66 26.37 -14.98 31.85
CA PRO A 66 27.16 -14.82 30.63
C PRO A 66 26.43 -13.86 29.69
N VAL A 67 27.12 -12.78 29.31
CA VAL A 67 26.59 -11.79 28.37
C VAL A 67 26.31 -12.52 27.06
N LEU A 68 25.02 -12.72 26.74
CA LEU A 68 24.63 -13.35 25.49
C LEU A 68 25.22 -12.52 24.33
N PRO A 69 25.70 -13.14 23.24
CA PRO A 69 26.16 -12.39 22.08
C PRO A 69 25.02 -11.48 21.61
N ILE A 70 25.28 -10.18 21.52
CA ILE A 70 24.33 -9.19 21.01
C ILE A 70 23.92 -9.66 19.61
N ALA A 71 22.66 -10.09 19.48
CA ALA A 71 22.14 -10.56 18.21
C ALA A 71 22.21 -9.41 17.18
N THR A 72 22.99 -9.61 16.11
CA THR A 72 23.05 -8.66 15.00
C THR A 72 21.62 -8.41 14.48
N PRO A 73 21.14 -7.16 14.41
CA PRO A 73 19.81 -6.89 13.89
C PRO A 73 19.66 -7.45 12.48
N PRO A 74 18.49 -8.01 12.12
CA PRO A 74 18.27 -8.56 10.79
C PRO A 74 18.53 -7.48 9.74
N GLN A 75 19.48 -7.75 8.84
CA GLN A 75 19.92 -6.79 7.85
C GLN A 75 18.81 -6.57 6.81
N GLN A 76 18.39 -5.32 6.62
CA GLN A 76 17.32 -5.01 5.66
C GLN A 76 17.76 -5.31 4.22
N PRO A 77 16.85 -5.81 3.35
CA PRO A 77 17.18 -6.06 1.95
C PRO A 77 17.62 -4.75 1.28
N ARG A 78 18.80 -4.76 0.67
CA ARG A 78 19.32 -3.62 -0.07
C ARG A 78 18.51 -3.40 -1.35
N VAL A 79 18.28 -2.14 -1.70
CA VAL A 79 17.52 -1.76 -2.90
C VAL A 79 18.48 -1.53 -4.07
N LYS A 80 18.26 -2.23 -5.18
CA LYS A 80 19.02 -2.10 -6.43
C LYS A 80 18.53 -0.94 -7.30
N SER A 81 17.22 -0.78 -7.41
CA SER A 81 16.63 0.29 -8.23
C SER A 81 15.21 0.60 -7.76
N VAL A 82 14.76 1.83 -8.05
CA VAL A 82 13.43 2.32 -7.67
C VAL A 82 12.70 2.83 -8.91
N SER A 83 11.42 2.50 -9.03
CA SER A 83 10.54 3.07 -10.05
C SER A 83 9.14 3.32 -9.46
N LYS A 84 8.32 4.09 -10.18
CA LYS A 84 6.93 4.38 -9.82
C LYS A 84 6.03 4.14 -11.02
N GLY A 85 4.77 3.83 -10.76
CA GLY A 85 3.75 3.73 -11.81
C GLY A 85 2.45 3.14 -11.29
N GLN A 86 1.54 2.84 -12.19
CA GLN A 86 0.26 2.24 -11.84
C GLN A 86 0.38 0.71 -11.75
N ALA A 87 -0.15 0.11 -10.69
CA ALA A 87 -0.34 -1.32 -10.56
C ALA A 87 -1.80 -1.69 -10.84
N SER A 88 -2.02 -2.90 -11.36
CA SER A 88 -3.31 -3.60 -11.26
C SER A 88 -3.12 -4.98 -10.65
N TRP A 89 -4.16 -5.82 -10.69
CA TRP A 89 -4.07 -7.20 -10.22
C TRP A 89 -4.89 -8.17 -11.08
N TYR A 90 -4.51 -9.45 -11.03
CA TYR A 90 -5.19 -10.58 -11.68
C TYR A 90 -5.47 -11.70 -10.67
N GLY A 91 -6.52 -12.49 -10.93
CA GLY A 91 -7.02 -13.48 -9.96
C GLY A 91 -7.93 -14.55 -10.58
N PRO A 92 -9.15 -14.80 -10.05
CA PRO A 92 -9.93 -16.02 -10.30
C PRO A 92 -9.99 -16.57 -11.72
N GLY A 93 -10.11 -15.70 -12.74
CA GLY A 93 -10.13 -16.13 -14.15
C GLY A 93 -8.81 -16.70 -14.69
N PHE A 94 -7.72 -16.61 -13.93
CA PHE A 94 -6.39 -17.10 -14.31
C PHE A 94 -5.92 -18.30 -13.48
N TYR A 95 -6.62 -18.65 -12.40
CA TYR A 95 -6.18 -19.76 -11.54
C TYR A 95 -6.10 -21.07 -12.33
N GLY A 96 -5.03 -21.83 -12.12
CA GLY A 96 -4.75 -23.07 -12.85
C GLY A 96 -3.99 -22.87 -14.17
N ASN A 97 -3.95 -21.65 -14.72
CA ASN A 97 -3.16 -21.37 -15.91
C ASN A 97 -1.66 -21.36 -15.60
N ARG A 98 -0.84 -21.62 -16.62
CA ARG A 98 0.61 -21.43 -16.54
C ARG A 98 0.96 -19.97 -16.75
N THR A 99 1.80 -19.45 -15.86
CA THR A 99 2.46 -18.15 -16.00
C THR A 99 3.60 -18.23 -17.03
N ALA A 100 4.15 -17.09 -17.45
CA ALA A 100 5.21 -17.04 -18.45
C ALA A 100 6.51 -17.77 -18.03
N ASN A 101 6.75 -18.00 -16.74
CA ASN A 101 7.88 -18.82 -16.29
C ASN A 101 7.54 -20.32 -16.13
N GLY A 102 6.31 -20.72 -16.48
CA GLY A 102 5.84 -22.11 -16.45
C GLY A 102 5.17 -22.54 -15.15
N GLU A 103 5.20 -21.73 -14.08
CA GLU A 103 4.52 -22.05 -12.83
C GLU A 103 2.99 -21.98 -12.98
N VAL A 104 2.28 -22.85 -12.26
CA VAL A 104 0.81 -22.81 -12.16
C VAL A 104 0.38 -21.68 -11.23
N PHE A 105 -0.43 -20.76 -11.73
CA PHE A 105 -0.98 -19.66 -10.94
C PHE A 105 -2.02 -20.16 -9.93
N ARG A 106 -1.83 -19.81 -8.66
CA ARG A 106 -2.69 -20.23 -7.55
C ARG A 106 -3.21 -19.03 -6.75
N PRO A 107 -4.37 -19.18 -6.07
CA PRO A 107 -4.87 -18.17 -5.15
C PRO A 107 -3.86 -17.84 -4.05
N GLY A 108 -3.86 -16.59 -3.59
CA GLY A 108 -3.05 -16.17 -2.43
C GLY A 108 -1.54 -16.05 -2.68
N THR A 109 -1.07 -16.27 -3.91
CA THR A 109 0.36 -16.17 -4.25
C THR A 109 0.88 -14.72 -4.16
N LEU A 110 2.12 -14.56 -3.69
CA LEU A 110 2.85 -13.28 -3.62
C LEU A 110 3.77 -13.12 -4.83
N THR A 111 3.17 -13.11 -6.02
CA THR A 111 3.88 -12.98 -7.29
C THR A 111 3.33 -11.82 -8.12
N ALA A 112 4.03 -11.49 -9.20
CA ALA A 112 3.61 -10.43 -10.12
C ALA A 112 4.12 -10.65 -11.54
N ALA A 113 3.41 -10.03 -12.48
CA ALA A 113 3.81 -9.89 -13.87
C ALA A 113 4.55 -8.56 -14.08
N HIS A 114 5.73 -8.62 -14.72
CA HIS A 114 6.47 -7.42 -15.12
C HIS A 114 7.07 -7.60 -16.52
N ARG A 115 7.14 -6.50 -17.29
CA ARG A 115 7.56 -6.51 -18.71
C ARG A 115 8.98 -7.06 -18.90
N THR A 116 9.94 -6.51 -18.17
CA THR A 116 11.38 -6.74 -18.43
C THR A 116 12.19 -7.29 -17.26
N LEU A 117 11.67 -7.30 -16.03
CA LEU A 117 12.42 -7.80 -14.88
C LEU A 117 12.66 -9.31 -15.03
N PRO A 118 13.88 -9.80 -14.71
CA PRO A 118 14.16 -11.23 -14.71
C PRO A 118 13.19 -12.00 -13.81
N PHE A 119 12.81 -13.21 -14.21
CA PHE A 119 12.04 -14.08 -13.32
C PHE A 119 12.84 -14.38 -12.04
N GLY A 120 12.14 -14.49 -10.92
CA GLY A 120 12.76 -14.67 -9.60
C GLY A 120 13.14 -13.36 -8.91
N THR A 121 13.16 -12.23 -9.62
CA THR A 121 13.44 -10.92 -9.02
C THR A 121 12.44 -10.63 -7.88
N LYS A 122 12.96 -10.28 -6.70
CA LYS A 122 12.14 -9.81 -5.58
C LYS A 122 11.95 -8.30 -5.68
N VAL A 123 10.71 -7.86 -5.53
CA VAL A 123 10.35 -6.44 -5.61
C VAL A 123 9.50 -6.09 -4.40
N ARG A 124 9.91 -5.09 -3.64
CA ARG A 124 9.01 -4.46 -2.65
C ARG A 124 8.10 -3.50 -3.41
N VAL A 125 6.81 -3.77 -3.37
CA VAL A 125 5.77 -2.92 -3.94
C VAL A 125 5.13 -2.17 -2.79
N THR A 126 5.05 -0.84 -2.89
CA THR A 126 4.39 0.01 -1.90
C THR A 126 3.24 0.74 -2.57
N ASN A 127 2.03 0.58 -2.03
CA ASN A 127 0.87 1.36 -2.45
C ASN A 127 0.97 2.77 -1.88
N LEU A 128 1.04 3.77 -2.76
CA LEU A 128 1.25 5.17 -2.36
C LEU A 128 0.01 5.81 -1.76
N GLY A 129 -1.18 5.23 -1.97
CA GLY A 129 -2.43 5.75 -1.42
C GLY A 129 -2.66 5.40 0.04
N ASN A 130 -2.07 4.30 0.53
CA ASN A 130 -2.28 3.83 1.91
C ASN A 130 -0.99 3.44 2.65
N GLY A 131 0.18 3.54 2.02
CA GLY A 131 1.47 3.23 2.61
C GLY A 131 1.76 1.72 2.81
N ARG A 132 0.82 0.83 2.50
CA ARG A 132 1.01 -0.61 2.65
C ARG A 132 2.03 -1.13 1.65
N SER A 133 2.85 -2.10 2.06
CA SER A 133 3.84 -2.72 1.19
C SER A 133 3.83 -4.24 1.27
N ALA A 134 4.27 -4.87 0.19
CA ALA A 134 4.42 -6.32 0.08
C ALA A 134 5.63 -6.63 -0.81
N ILE A 135 6.37 -7.69 -0.48
CA ILE A 135 7.44 -8.20 -1.34
C ILE A 135 6.84 -9.28 -2.24
N VAL A 136 7.03 -9.12 -3.55
CA VAL A 136 6.56 -10.07 -4.56
C VAL A 136 7.73 -10.61 -5.36
N ARG A 137 7.54 -11.80 -5.93
CA ARG A 137 8.48 -12.39 -6.89
C ARG A 137 7.92 -12.26 -8.32
N ILE A 138 8.77 -11.86 -9.26
CA ILE A 138 8.38 -11.84 -10.67
C ILE A 138 8.37 -13.27 -11.21
N ASN A 139 7.21 -13.73 -11.68
CA ASN A 139 7.05 -15.04 -12.31
C ASN A 139 6.27 -15.00 -13.64
N ASP A 140 5.77 -13.83 -14.02
CA ASP A 140 4.94 -13.69 -15.22
C ASP A 140 5.32 -12.46 -16.06
N ARG A 141 4.73 -12.33 -17.24
CA ARG A 141 4.99 -11.24 -18.21
C ARG A 141 3.76 -10.38 -18.46
N GLY A 142 4.02 -9.12 -18.77
CA GLY A 142 3.04 -8.05 -18.85
C GLY A 142 3.24 -7.04 -17.73
N PRO A 143 2.30 -6.11 -17.50
CA PRO A 143 1.20 -5.75 -18.39
C PRO A 143 1.71 -5.33 -19.77
N PHE A 144 0.98 -5.64 -20.85
CA PHE A 144 1.37 -5.20 -22.21
C PHE A 144 0.62 -3.96 -22.69
N HIS A 145 -0.55 -3.70 -22.11
CA HIS A 145 -1.44 -2.62 -22.53
C HIS A 145 -1.51 -1.52 -21.47
N GLY A 146 -1.61 -0.27 -21.95
CA GLY A 146 -1.72 0.91 -21.10
C GLY A 146 -0.44 1.23 -20.33
N ASN A 147 -0.61 2.11 -19.36
CA ASN A 147 0.40 2.78 -18.54
C ASN A 147 0.68 2.07 -17.20
N ARG A 148 0.26 0.80 -17.05
CA ARG A 148 0.57 -0.01 -15.86
C ARG A 148 2.01 -0.50 -15.90
N VAL A 149 2.68 -0.53 -14.75
CA VAL A 149 4.08 -0.98 -14.63
C VAL A 149 4.19 -2.40 -14.07
N ILE A 150 3.17 -2.87 -13.34
CA ILE A 150 3.15 -4.19 -12.72
C ILE A 150 1.70 -4.67 -12.56
N ASP A 151 1.47 -5.97 -12.78
CA ASP A 151 0.20 -6.61 -12.46
C ASP A 151 0.44 -7.63 -11.34
N LEU A 152 -0.29 -7.48 -10.23
CA LEU A 152 -0.08 -8.24 -9.00
C LEU A 152 -0.97 -9.48 -8.96
N ALA A 153 -0.46 -10.57 -8.40
CA ALA A 153 -1.32 -11.69 -8.01
C ALA A 153 -2.31 -11.26 -6.91
N HIS A 154 -3.47 -11.92 -6.86
CA HIS A 154 -4.51 -11.68 -5.86
C HIS A 154 -3.97 -11.61 -4.41
N GLY A 155 -3.04 -12.49 -4.01
CA GLY A 155 -2.47 -12.46 -2.66
C GLY A 155 -1.72 -11.16 -2.36
N ALA A 156 -0.89 -10.71 -3.30
CA ALA A 156 -0.15 -9.45 -3.17
C ALA A 156 -1.09 -8.23 -3.19
N ALA A 157 -2.10 -8.24 -4.06
CA ALA A 157 -3.09 -7.18 -4.13
C ALA A 157 -3.91 -7.05 -2.84
N ASN A 158 -4.26 -8.17 -2.22
CA ASN A 158 -4.93 -8.19 -0.92
C ASN A 158 -4.04 -7.55 0.18
N ASN A 159 -2.76 -7.92 0.23
CA ASN A 159 -1.81 -7.36 1.20
C ASN A 159 -1.57 -5.86 1.02
N LEU A 160 -1.74 -5.35 -0.20
CA LEU A 160 -1.59 -3.93 -0.53
C LEU A 160 -2.90 -3.13 -0.43
N GLY A 161 -4.03 -3.79 -0.15
CA GLY A 161 -5.35 -3.15 -0.12
C GLY A 161 -5.79 -2.64 -1.50
N LEU A 162 -5.51 -3.39 -2.55
CA LEU A 162 -5.76 -3.02 -3.95
C LEU A 162 -6.98 -3.75 -4.56
N ILE A 163 -7.56 -4.72 -3.84
CA ILE A 163 -8.67 -5.56 -4.35
C ILE A 163 -9.87 -4.71 -4.76
N SER A 164 -10.37 -3.86 -3.86
CA SER A 164 -11.56 -3.05 -4.11
C SER A 164 -11.35 -1.95 -5.14
N SER A 165 -10.16 -1.34 -5.18
CA SER A 165 -9.86 -0.25 -6.13
C SER A 165 -9.49 -0.76 -7.53
N GLY A 166 -9.04 -2.02 -7.65
CA GLY A 166 -8.57 -2.63 -8.90
C GLY A 166 -7.21 -2.14 -9.38
N ILE A 167 -6.91 -0.86 -9.15
CA ILE A 167 -5.66 -0.19 -9.51
C ILE A 167 -5.15 0.65 -8.34
N ALA A 168 -3.84 0.93 -8.33
CA ALA A 168 -3.25 1.94 -7.43
C ALA A 168 -1.94 2.49 -8.00
N ASN A 169 -1.55 3.69 -7.57
CA ASN A 169 -0.20 4.19 -7.78
C ASN A 169 0.76 3.51 -6.80
N VAL A 170 1.85 2.94 -7.31
CA VAL A 170 2.82 2.18 -6.51
C VAL A 170 4.25 2.67 -6.72
N LYS A 171 5.07 2.49 -5.69
CA LYS A 171 6.53 2.50 -5.77
C LYS A 171 7.04 1.07 -5.80
N LEU A 172 7.93 0.76 -6.75
CA LEU A 172 8.62 -0.52 -6.85
C LEU A 172 10.08 -0.34 -6.44
N GLU A 173 10.55 -1.20 -5.56
CA GLU A 173 11.94 -1.28 -5.14
C GLU A 173 12.46 -2.68 -5.47
N VAL A 174 13.35 -2.78 -6.45
CA VAL A 174 13.99 -4.05 -6.80
C VAL A 174 15.00 -4.38 -5.71
N LEU A 175 14.87 -5.54 -5.09
CA LEU A 175 15.73 -5.96 -4.00
C LEU A 175 16.96 -6.69 -4.55
N GLN A 176 18.11 -6.52 -3.90
CA GLN A 176 19.27 -7.35 -4.16
C GLN A 176 18.98 -8.80 -3.72
N PRO A 177 19.41 -9.81 -4.51
CA PRO A 177 19.23 -11.22 -4.18
C PRO A 177 20.01 -11.63 -2.92
#